data_AF-A0A642VCY6-F1
#
_entry.id   AF-A0A642VCY6-F1
#
_cell.length_a   1.000
_cell.length_b   1.000
_cell.length_c   1.000
_cell.angle_alpha   90.00
_cell.angle_beta   90.00
_cell.angle_gamma   90.00
#
_symmetry.space_group_name_H-M   'P 1'
#
loop_
_entity.id
_entity.type
_entity.pdbx_description
1 polymer ?
#
loop_
_entity_poly.entity_id
_entity_poly.type
_entity_poly.pdbx_seq_one_letter_code
_entity_poly.pdbx_strand_id
1 'polypeptide(L)'
;MITPSGRFKTNTRLCLSISDYHPKTWNPAWSVSTILTGLLSFMVSDETTAGSIATSDDQKREYAKKSHSWNLNNPQFLEHFCDKVEENKEQILKQQQPTKQTIPSEKQSTTVQSDQPQETQPIATDKSGFSSTQKVICVCLIFFSWILASRILGDVNVK
;
A
#
# COMPACT_ATOMS: atom_id res chain seq x y z
N MET A 1 -14.27 14.90 4.27
CA MET A 1 -13.38 14.30 5.31
C MET A 1 -13.01 15.37 6.32
N ILE A 2 -13.04 15.06 7.62
CA ILE A 2 -12.64 16.02 8.67
C ILE A 2 -11.28 15.61 9.26
N THR A 3 -11.14 14.34 9.69
CA THR A 3 -9.87 13.74 10.12
C THR A 3 -8.84 13.72 8.97
N PRO A 4 -7.60 14.19 9.17
CA PRO A 4 -6.54 14.09 8.16
C PRO A 4 -6.19 12.63 7.83
N SER A 5 -6.21 12.27 6.55
CA SER A 5 -5.99 10.88 6.09
C SER A 5 -4.86 10.70 5.07
N GLY A 6 -4.32 11.78 4.51
CA GLY A 6 -3.38 11.72 3.39
C GLY A 6 -4.00 11.40 2.02
N ARG A 7 -5.30 11.07 1.94
CA ARG A 7 -6.00 10.72 0.69
C ARG A 7 -6.85 11.86 0.12
N PHE A 8 -7.52 12.59 1.00
CA PHE A 8 -8.41 13.71 0.66
C PHE A 8 -8.07 14.93 1.53
N LYS A 9 -8.15 16.12 0.95
CA LYS A 9 -8.03 17.38 1.69
C LYS A 9 -9.19 17.49 2.68
N THR A 10 -8.87 17.86 3.92
CA THR A 10 -9.88 18.06 4.96
C THR A 10 -10.81 19.23 4.63
N ASN A 11 -12.05 19.18 5.11
CA ASN A 11 -13.07 20.22 4.99
C ASN A 11 -13.29 20.73 3.54
N THR A 12 -13.01 19.87 2.55
CA THR A 12 -13.10 20.18 1.12
C THR A 12 -14.14 19.26 0.48
N ARG A 13 -14.94 19.80 -0.45
CA ARG A 13 -15.90 19.01 -1.24
C ARG A 13 -15.15 18.06 -2.19
N LEU A 14 -15.70 16.87 -2.41
CA LEU A 14 -15.13 15.82 -3.26
C LEU A 14 -16.01 15.59 -4.48
N CYS A 15 -15.39 15.45 -5.66
CA CYS A 15 -16.08 15.21 -6.93
C CYS A 15 -16.08 13.71 -7.26
N LEU A 16 -17.08 12.98 -6.78
CA LEU A 16 -17.20 11.53 -6.97
C LEU A 16 -18.38 11.20 -7.89
N SER A 17 -18.37 10.02 -8.54
CA SER A 17 -19.52 9.49 -9.29
C SER A 17 -20.79 9.37 -8.41
N ILE A 18 -20.57 9.23 -7.10
CA ILE A 18 -21.56 9.25 -6.02
C ILE A 18 -21.71 10.64 -5.36
N SER A 19 -21.64 11.73 -6.13
CA SER A 19 -21.81 13.09 -5.61
C SER A 19 -22.61 13.99 -6.57
N ASP A 20 -23.09 15.11 -6.04
CA ASP A 20 -23.89 16.10 -6.77
C ASP A 20 -23.12 16.83 -7.88
N TYR A 21 -21.79 16.70 -7.94
CA TYR A 21 -20.97 17.13 -9.08
C TYR A 21 -21.31 16.40 -10.39
N HIS A 22 -21.93 15.22 -10.31
CA HIS A 22 -22.26 14.39 -11.47
C HIS A 22 -23.76 14.04 -11.51
N PRO A 23 -24.64 15.02 -11.84
CA PRO A 23 -26.10 14.84 -11.79
C PRO A 23 -26.66 13.79 -12.75
N LYS A 24 -25.85 13.30 -13.71
CA LYS A 24 -26.21 12.19 -14.61
C LYS A 24 -25.95 10.80 -14.01
N THR A 25 -25.02 10.67 -13.07
CA THR A 25 -24.67 9.39 -12.42
C THR A 25 -25.21 9.31 -10.99
N TRP A 26 -25.48 10.45 -10.36
CA TRP A 26 -26.10 10.52 -9.05
C TRP A 26 -27.52 9.95 -9.05
N ASN A 27 -27.80 9.01 -8.14
CA ASN A 27 -29.13 8.44 -7.95
C ASN A 27 -29.67 8.77 -6.54
N PRO A 28 -30.77 9.54 -6.41
CA PRO A 28 -31.33 9.91 -5.10
C PRO A 28 -31.95 8.72 -4.35
N ALA A 29 -32.14 7.56 -4.98
CA ALA A 29 -32.55 6.33 -4.31
C ALA A 29 -31.39 5.60 -3.61
N TRP A 30 -30.14 6.06 -3.74
CA TRP A 30 -29.02 5.48 -3.00
C TRP A 30 -29.11 5.78 -1.51
N SER A 31 -29.04 4.71 -0.70
CA SER A 31 -28.98 4.84 0.75
C SER A 31 -27.68 5.50 1.22
N VAL A 32 -27.68 6.09 2.41
CA VAL A 32 -26.46 6.58 3.08
C VAL A 32 -25.39 5.49 3.16
N SER A 33 -25.76 4.23 3.41
CA SER A 33 -24.84 3.09 3.43
C SER A 33 -24.16 2.87 2.06
N THR A 34 -24.92 2.95 0.98
CA THR A 34 -24.41 2.85 -0.40
C THR A 34 -23.41 3.97 -0.71
N ILE A 35 -23.71 5.20 -0.31
CA ILE A 35 -22.85 6.38 -0.50
C ILE A 35 -21.56 6.24 0.33
N LEU A 36 -21.65 5.82 1.59
CA LEU A 36 -20.47 5.57 2.44
C LEU A 36 -19.60 4.43 1.90
N THR A 37 -20.20 3.39 1.33
CA THR A 37 -19.48 2.28 0.68
C THR A 37 -18.72 2.76 -0.56
N GLY A 38 -19.38 3.54 -1.43
CA GLY A 38 -18.71 4.14 -2.60
C GLY A 38 -17.59 5.10 -2.21
N LEU A 39 -17.78 5.90 -1.16
CA LEU A 39 -16.73 6.78 -0.62
C LEU A 39 -15.52 5.97 -0.12
N LEU A 40 -15.75 4.84 0.54
CA LEU A 40 -14.68 3.93 0.97
C LEU A 40 -13.93 3.34 -0.24
N SER A 41 -14.64 2.93 -1.30
CA SER A 41 -14.01 2.47 -2.55
C SER A 41 -13.08 3.53 -3.16
N PHE A 42 -13.51 4.80 -3.21
CA PHE A 42 -12.64 5.90 -3.65
C PHE A 42 -11.50 6.19 -2.66
N MET A 43 -11.70 5.97 -1.36
CA MET A 43 -10.68 6.21 -0.33
C MET A 43 -9.52 5.21 -0.40
N VAL A 44 -9.77 3.98 -0.86
CA VAL A 44 -8.75 2.94 -1.06
C VAL A 44 -8.21 2.88 -2.49
N SER A 45 -8.79 3.63 -3.43
CA SER A 45 -8.28 3.75 -4.81
C SER A 45 -7.28 4.91 -4.97
N ASP A 46 -6.42 4.81 -5.98
CA ASP A 46 -5.48 5.86 -6.37
C ASP A 46 -6.08 6.90 -7.36
N GLU A 47 -7.40 6.88 -7.59
CA GLU A 47 -8.04 7.79 -8.53
C GLU A 47 -7.94 9.27 -8.08
N THR A 48 -7.41 10.12 -8.95
CA THR A 48 -7.29 11.55 -8.69
C THR A 48 -8.61 12.26 -9.04
N THR A 49 -9.12 13.05 -8.11
CA THR A 49 -10.33 13.86 -8.27
C THR A 49 -10.20 15.20 -7.53
N ALA A 50 -11.14 16.12 -7.72
CA ALA A 50 -11.21 17.36 -6.96
C ALA A 50 -11.29 17.06 -5.45
N GLY A 51 -10.34 17.64 -4.71
CA GLY A 51 -10.18 17.39 -3.27
C GLY A 51 -9.29 16.20 -2.90
N SER A 52 -8.80 15.40 -3.87
CA SER A 52 -7.67 14.48 -3.62
C SER A 52 -6.40 15.25 -3.25
N ILE A 53 -5.50 14.60 -2.51
CA ILE A 53 -4.12 15.05 -2.28
C ILE A 53 -3.16 13.89 -2.53
N ALA A 54 -1.93 14.20 -2.96
CA ALA A 54 -0.87 13.21 -3.12
C ALA A 54 0.01 13.17 -1.87
N THR A 55 0.13 11.99 -1.26
CA THR A 55 1.03 11.72 -0.12
C THR A 55 1.63 10.31 -0.27
N SER A 56 2.83 10.09 0.28
CA SER A 56 3.42 8.75 0.30
C SER A 56 2.67 7.82 1.25
N ASP A 57 2.82 6.50 1.08
CA ASP A 57 2.18 5.56 1.99
C ASP A 57 2.72 5.64 3.42
N ASP A 58 3.95 6.11 3.62
CA ASP A 58 4.47 6.42 4.96
C ASP A 58 3.75 7.60 5.60
N GLN A 59 3.45 8.64 4.82
CA GLN A 59 2.61 9.75 5.29
C GLN A 59 1.18 9.27 5.58
N LYS A 60 0.57 8.43 4.73
CA LYS A 60 -0.74 7.80 5.01
C LYS A 60 -0.70 6.98 6.32
N ARG A 61 0.35 6.18 6.54
CA ARG A 61 0.59 5.42 7.79
C ARG A 61 0.75 6.35 9.01
N GLU A 62 1.43 7.48 8.85
CA GLU A 62 1.59 8.48 9.91
C GLU A 62 0.26 9.18 10.25
N TYR A 63 -0.53 9.57 9.24
CA TYR A 63 -1.88 10.11 9.42
C TYR A 63 -2.79 9.09 10.13
N ALA A 64 -2.75 7.82 9.75
CA ALA A 64 -3.52 6.77 10.42
C ALA A 64 -3.19 6.67 11.92
N LYS A 65 -1.90 6.63 12.29
CA LYS A 65 -1.47 6.63 13.70
C LYS A 65 -1.97 7.86 14.47
N LYS A 66 -1.79 9.05 13.90
CA LYS A 66 -2.23 10.33 14.49
C LYS A 66 -3.75 10.51 14.52
N SER A 67 -4.51 9.77 13.70
CA SER A 67 -5.96 9.92 13.57
C SER A 67 -6.70 9.67 14.88
N HIS A 68 -6.25 8.70 15.69
CA HIS A 68 -6.88 8.35 16.97
C HIS A 68 -6.84 9.52 17.96
N SER A 69 -5.67 10.13 18.16
CA SER A 69 -5.53 11.27 19.05
C SER A 69 -6.17 12.53 18.47
N TRP A 70 -6.15 12.71 17.15
CA TRP A 70 -6.88 13.80 16.50
C TRP A 70 -8.40 13.70 16.75
N ASN A 71 -8.98 12.49 16.58
CA ASN A 71 -10.42 12.24 16.77
C ASN A 71 -10.86 12.52 18.21
N LEU A 72 -10.05 12.13 19.21
CA LEU A 72 -10.33 12.38 20.63
C LEU A 72 -10.34 13.86 21.02
N ASN A 73 -9.79 14.76 20.18
CA ASN A 73 -9.84 16.21 20.39
C ASN A 73 -11.03 16.89 19.66
N ASN A 74 -11.92 16.12 19.03
CA ASN A 74 -13.07 16.65 18.30
C ASN A 74 -14.38 16.43 19.10
N PRO A 75 -15.07 17.49 19.58
CA PRO A 75 -16.29 17.34 20.38
C PRO A 75 -17.41 16.54 19.69
N GLN A 76 -17.64 16.74 18.38
CA GLN A 76 -18.65 15.99 17.62
C GLN A 76 -18.30 14.51 17.50
N PHE A 77 -17.01 14.18 17.45
CA PHE A 77 -16.57 12.79 17.47
C PHE A 77 -16.89 12.11 18.82
N LEU A 78 -16.58 12.80 19.92
CA LEU A 78 -16.86 12.31 21.27
C LEU A 78 -18.37 12.14 21.53
N GLU A 79 -19.19 13.06 20.99
CA GLU A 79 -20.65 13.05 21.14
C GLU A 79 -21.32 11.92 20.35
N HIS A 80 -20.91 11.69 19.09
CA HIS A 80 -21.63 10.80 18.17
C HIS A 80 -21.01 9.41 18.00
N PHE A 81 -19.75 9.20 18.38
CA PHE A 81 -19.00 7.94 18.20
C PHE A 81 -18.36 7.47 19.51
N CYS A 82 -19.16 7.40 20.58
CA CYS A 82 -18.70 7.05 21.92
C CYS A 82 -18.08 5.64 22.01
N ASP A 83 -18.52 4.69 21.19
CA ASP A 83 -17.90 3.36 21.06
C ASP A 83 -16.44 3.43 20.53
N LYS A 84 -16.17 4.40 19.65
CA LYS A 84 -14.84 4.63 19.07
C LYS A 84 -13.89 5.42 19.95
N VAL A 85 -14.38 6.01 21.05
CA VAL A 85 -13.54 6.73 22.02
C VAL A 85 -12.60 5.75 22.73
N GLU A 86 -13.10 4.63 23.25
CA GLU A 86 -12.27 3.62 23.91
C GLU A 86 -11.37 2.89 22.92
N GLU A 87 -11.88 2.56 21.73
CA GLU A 87 -11.06 1.96 20.65
C GLU A 87 -9.85 2.87 20.31
N ASN A 88 -10.05 4.18 20.15
CA ASN A 88 -8.97 5.13 19.90
C ASN A 88 -7.96 5.20 21.05
N LYS A 89 -8.41 5.18 22.31
CA LYS A 89 -7.52 5.17 23.49
C LYS A 89 -6.65 3.90 23.50
N GLU A 90 -7.25 2.73 23.27
CA GLU A 90 -6.49 1.48 23.18
C GLU A 90 -5.43 1.52 22.08
N GLN A 91 -5.76 2.04 20.89
CA GLN A 91 -4.79 2.12 19.79
C GLN A 91 -3.62 3.06 20.12
N ILE A 92 -3.87 4.17 20.81
CA ILE A 92 -2.81 5.06 21.30
C ILE A 92 -1.89 4.34 22.29
N LEU A 93 -2.45 3.57 23.23
CA LEU A 93 -1.65 2.78 24.19
C LEU A 93 -0.83 1.69 23.50
N LYS A 94 -1.41 0.97 22.53
CA LYS A 94 -0.73 -0.06 21.73
C LYS A 94 0.44 0.53 20.92
N GLN A 95 0.31 1.77 20.43
CA GLN A 95 1.37 2.47 19.71
C GLN A 95 2.52 2.99 20.60
N GLN A 96 2.27 3.19 21.89
CA GLN A 96 3.28 3.64 22.86
C GLN A 96 4.13 2.50 23.44
N GLN A 97 3.70 1.25 23.29
CA GLN A 97 4.51 0.09 23.69
C GLN A 97 5.74 -0.02 22.77
N PRO A 98 6.95 -0.23 23.31
CA PRO A 98 8.16 -0.29 22.50
C PRO A 98 8.13 -1.48 21.55
N THR A 99 7.85 -1.21 20.27
CA THR A 99 7.81 -2.23 19.22
C THR A 99 9.17 -2.88 19.06
N LYS A 100 9.29 -4.14 19.48
CA LYS A 100 10.47 -4.99 19.27
C LYS A 100 10.73 -5.07 17.76
N GLN A 101 11.81 -4.43 17.30
CA GLN A 101 12.05 -4.20 15.88
C GLN A 101 12.24 -5.52 15.12
N THR A 102 11.38 -5.77 14.13
CA THR A 102 11.65 -6.72 13.05
C THR A 102 11.86 -5.90 11.77
N ILE A 103 13.13 -5.70 11.41
CA ILE A 103 13.54 -5.09 10.14
C ILE A 103 13.55 -6.21 9.08
N PRO A 104 12.87 -6.01 7.95
CA PRO A 104 13.59 -6.11 6.67
C PRO A 104 13.67 -4.76 5.94
N SER A 105 14.84 -4.49 5.37
CA SER A 105 15.14 -3.27 4.62
C SER A 105 14.69 -3.33 3.16
N GLU A 106 14.59 -2.13 2.57
CA GLU A 106 15.05 -1.77 1.22
C GLU A 106 14.03 -1.65 0.05
N LYS A 107 13.84 -0.37 -0.34
CA LYS A 107 13.61 0.22 -1.69
C LYS A 107 12.46 -0.27 -2.60
N GLN A 108 11.48 0.57 -2.97
CA GLN A 108 11.53 1.79 -3.83
C GLN A 108 11.03 1.49 -5.26
N SER A 109 10.25 2.42 -5.82
CA SER A 109 9.70 2.46 -7.20
C SER A 109 8.51 1.50 -7.46
N THR A 110 7.58 1.79 -8.40
CA THR A 110 7.81 2.52 -9.67
C THR A 110 6.59 3.27 -10.20
N THR A 111 6.88 4.36 -10.92
CA THR A 111 6.06 5.03 -11.95
C THR A 111 5.39 4.04 -12.91
N VAL A 112 4.16 4.35 -13.37
CA VAL A 112 3.58 3.75 -14.59
C VAL A 112 3.75 4.73 -15.75
N GLN A 113 4.12 4.22 -16.93
CA GLN A 113 4.49 5.03 -18.11
C GLN A 113 3.88 4.43 -19.39
N SER A 114 3.40 5.31 -20.26
CA SER A 114 2.95 5.08 -21.65
C SER A 114 2.97 6.46 -22.34
N ASP A 115 3.34 6.68 -23.61
CA ASP A 115 3.81 5.78 -24.69
C ASP A 115 4.89 6.48 -25.58
N GLN A 116 5.40 5.72 -26.57
CA GLN A 116 6.52 5.94 -27.52
C GLN A 116 6.21 6.88 -28.74
N PRO A 117 7.07 7.04 -29.80
CA PRO A 117 8.52 6.79 -30.03
C PRO A 117 9.29 7.87 -30.87
N GLN A 118 10.65 7.81 -30.95
CA GLN A 118 11.46 8.07 -32.18
C GLN A 118 12.98 7.72 -32.05
N GLU A 119 13.72 7.83 -33.16
CA GLU A 119 15.02 7.19 -33.53
C GLU A 119 16.32 8.04 -33.28
N THR A 120 17.61 7.57 -33.34
CA THR A 120 18.26 6.22 -33.43
C THR A 120 19.79 6.26 -33.17
N GLN A 121 20.32 5.36 -32.33
CA GLN A 121 21.71 4.77 -32.24
C GLN A 121 22.98 5.69 -32.13
N PRO A 122 24.19 5.21 -31.70
CA PRO A 122 24.61 3.82 -31.44
C PRO A 122 25.34 3.47 -30.09
N ILE A 123 25.26 2.18 -29.74
CA ILE A 123 26.27 1.31 -29.08
C ILE A 123 26.93 1.79 -27.76
N ALA A 124 26.54 1.13 -26.66
CA ALA A 124 27.38 0.85 -25.50
C ALA A 124 27.18 -0.62 -25.06
N THR A 125 28.20 -1.24 -24.48
CA THR A 125 28.24 -2.69 -24.22
C THR A 125 27.43 -3.12 -22.99
N ASP A 126 26.46 -4.03 -23.18
CA ASP A 126 25.76 -4.66 -22.06
C ASP A 126 26.68 -5.66 -21.34
N LYS A 127 26.90 -5.42 -20.05
CA LYS A 127 27.45 -6.41 -19.11
C LYS A 127 26.28 -7.07 -18.42
N SER A 128 25.81 -8.19 -18.97
CA SER A 128 24.67 -8.94 -18.47
C SER A 128 24.86 -9.40 -17.01
N GLY A 129 24.33 -8.59 -16.08
CA GLY A 129 24.37 -8.86 -14.65
C GLY A 129 23.40 -9.97 -14.27
N PHE A 130 23.93 -11.13 -13.88
CA PHE A 130 23.14 -12.29 -13.48
C PHE A 130 22.20 -11.95 -12.30
N SER A 131 20.89 -12.05 -12.52
CA SER A 131 19.86 -11.61 -11.56
C SER A 131 19.89 -12.44 -10.27
N SER A 132 19.48 -11.86 -9.13
CA SER A 132 19.46 -12.58 -7.84
C SER A 132 18.60 -13.84 -7.87
N THR A 133 17.48 -13.85 -8.59
CA THR A 133 16.64 -15.05 -8.80
C THR A 133 17.43 -16.14 -9.53
N GLN A 134 18.21 -15.74 -10.52
CA GLN A 134 19.09 -16.59 -11.32
C GLN A 134 20.23 -17.18 -10.46
N LYS A 135 20.81 -16.40 -9.54
CA LYS A 135 21.80 -16.86 -8.55
C LYS A 135 21.24 -17.94 -7.62
N VAL A 136 20.02 -17.74 -7.09
CA VAL A 136 19.35 -18.74 -6.25
C VAL A 136 19.11 -20.04 -7.03
N ILE A 137 18.61 -19.96 -8.26
CA ILE A 137 18.38 -21.13 -9.12
C ILE A 137 19.70 -21.90 -9.37
N CYS A 138 20.80 -21.23 -9.72
CA CYS A 138 22.08 -21.89 -9.91
C CYS A 138 22.60 -22.57 -8.63
N VAL A 139 22.50 -21.92 -7.46
CA VAL A 139 22.90 -22.55 -6.19
C VAL A 139 22.04 -23.78 -5.88
N CYS A 140 20.73 -23.71 -6.08
CA CYS A 140 19.83 -24.86 -5.91
C CYS A 140 20.18 -26.00 -6.87
N LEU A 141 20.42 -25.73 -8.16
CA LEU A 141 20.77 -26.75 -9.15
C LEU A 141 22.12 -27.43 -8.83
N ILE A 142 23.12 -26.66 -8.36
CA ILE A 142 24.41 -27.21 -7.92
C ILE A 142 24.21 -28.10 -6.68
N PHE A 143 23.42 -27.67 -5.69
CA PHE A 143 23.13 -28.46 -4.50
C PHE A 143 22.36 -29.76 -4.82
N PHE A 144 21.33 -29.69 -5.67
CA PHE A 144 20.58 -30.87 -6.09
C PHE A 144 21.44 -31.85 -6.92
N SER A 145 22.27 -31.33 -7.82
CA SER A 145 23.22 -32.14 -8.59
C SER A 145 24.24 -32.83 -7.66
N TRP A 146 24.76 -32.12 -6.66
CA TRP A 146 25.67 -32.70 -5.66
C TRP A 146 24.99 -33.78 -4.81
N ILE A 147 23.78 -33.54 -4.30
CA ILE A 147 23.00 -34.53 -3.52
C ILE A 147 22.72 -35.78 -4.36
N LEU A 148 22.33 -35.62 -5.63
CA LEU A 148 22.05 -36.73 -6.53
C LEU A 148 23.33 -37.52 -6.86
N ALA A 149 24.44 -36.82 -7.12
CA ALA A 149 25.75 -37.44 -7.34
C ALA A 149 26.23 -38.21 -6.10
N SER A 150 26.12 -37.64 -4.89
CA SER A 150 26.49 -38.31 -3.63
C SER A 150 25.62 -39.54 -3.34
N ARG A 151 24.35 -39.54 -3.74
CA ARG A 151 23.48 -40.74 -3.67
C ARG A 151 23.95 -41.82 -4.65
N ILE A 152 24.19 -41.46 -5.92
CA ILE A 152 24.58 -42.42 -6.97
C ILE A 152 25.98 -42.99 -6.74
N LEU A 153 26.95 -42.16 -6.33
CA LEU A 153 28.33 -42.61 -6.05
C LEU A 153 28.46 -43.34 -4.70
N GLY A 154 27.54 -43.12 -3.76
CA GLY A 154 27.49 -43.86 -2.49
C GLY A 154 27.20 -45.36 -2.67
N ASP A 155 26.34 -45.71 -3.63
CA ASP A 155 25.97 -47.11 -3.92
C ASP A 155 27.05 -47.89 -4.70
N VAL A 156 28.07 -47.21 -5.26
CA VAL A 156 29.09 -47.85 -6.12
C VAL A 156 30.31 -48.37 -5.33
N ASN A 157 30.51 -47.93 -4.09
CA ASN A 157 31.71 -48.27 -3.29
C ASN A 157 31.45 -49.25 -2.14
N VAL A 158 30.45 -50.14 -2.28
CA VAL A 158 30.19 -51.26 -1.36
C VAL A 158 30.26 -52.58 -2.11
N LYS A 159 31.49 -53.01 -2.45
CA LYS A 159 31.82 -54.41 -2.76
C LYS A 159 33.30 -54.72 -2.60
#